data_AF-A0A368H4C9-F1
#
_entry.id   AF-A0A368H4C9-F1
#
_cell.length_a   1.000
_cell.length_b   1.000
_cell.length_c   1.000
_cell.angle_alpha   90.00
_cell.angle_beta   90.00
_cell.angle_gamma   90.00
#
_symmetry.space_group_name_H-M   'P 1'
#
loop_
_entity.id
_entity.type
_entity.pdbx_description
1 polymer ?
#
loop_
_entity_poly.entity_id
_entity_poly.type
_entity_poly.pdbx_seq_one_letter_code
_entity_poly.pdbx_strand_id
1 'polypeptide(L)'
;MMSQEEFGNQIFEAILEVESETELPAPPSHSSSLRSDVASKDNSQTAVVSIKGMTCHACVNNIQDTVRARPGIHSCTVSLEKAEGVVGFNPSLWTAAKVAEAIDDMGFEATVKNAEVGKDSLQPSTARRKAVISIKGMVCHACVNNIQDTVSQRPGVHSVVVSLEKEEGVFIFDPSVLSDDQVVDAVDDMGFEAKLIKSEG
;
A
#
# COMPACT_ATOMS: atom_id res chain seq x y z
N MET A 1 37.83 38.99 -46.16
CA MET A 1 37.25 37.82 -46.84
C MET A 1 37.26 36.67 -45.84
N MET A 2 36.08 36.33 -45.34
CA MET A 2 35.85 35.12 -44.51
C MET A 2 35.69 33.92 -45.45
N SER A 3 36.14 32.73 -45.03
CA SER A 3 35.47 31.44 -45.31
C SER A 3 36.17 30.24 -44.63
N GLN A 4 35.35 29.48 -43.89
CA GLN A 4 35.16 28.00 -43.82
C GLN A 4 36.37 27.13 -43.44
N GLU A 5 36.43 26.50 -42.26
CA GLU A 5 35.65 25.33 -41.76
C GLU A 5 36.09 23.97 -42.35
N GLU A 6 36.40 23.07 -41.39
CA GLU A 6 36.67 21.62 -41.48
C GLU A 6 38.03 21.15 -42.01
N PHE A 7 38.80 20.45 -41.15
CA PHE A 7 39.37 19.13 -41.45
C PHE A 7 40.03 18.51 -40.19
N GLY A 8 39.51 17.36 -39.76
CA GLY A 8 40.36 16.22 -39.38
C GLY A 8 40.80 16.06 -37.92
N ASN A 9 39.88 15.79 -37.00
CA ASN A 9 40.22 15.03 -35.78
C ASN A 9 40.02 13.54 -36.04
N GLN A 10 41.10 12.90 -36.44
CA GLN A 10 41.23 11.46 -36.62
C GLN A 10 42.24 10.95 -35.60
N ILE A 11 41.80 10.29 -34.52
CA ILE A 11 42.50 9.12 -33.99
C ILE A 11 41.56 8.26 -33.14
N PHE A 12 41.78 6.95 -33.24
CA PHE A 12 40.87 5.83 -33.06
C PHE A 12 41.43 4.90 -31.96
N GLU A 13 40.52 4.26 -31.20
CA GLU A 13 40.64 3.01 -30.42
C GLU A 13 41.70 2.80 -29.30
N ALA A 14 41.20 2.45 -28.10
CA ALA A 14 41.54 1.26 -27.27
C ALA A 14 40.87 1.44 -25.87
N ILE A 15 39.90 0.65 -25.41
CA ILE A 15 39.88 -0.77 -24.95
C ILE A 15 40.38 -0.97 -23.50
N LEU A 16 39.44 -1.39 -22.64
CA LEU A 16 39.44 -2.31 -21.48
C LEU A 16 40.13 -2.03 -20.11
N GLU A 17 39.50 -2.66 -19.09
CA GLU A 17 39.92 -3.04 -17.71
C GLU A 17 39.89 -1.92 -16.64
N VAL A 18 38.85 -1.83 -15.79
CA VAL A 18 38.54 -2.62 -14.55
C VAL A 18 39.65 -2.56 -13.51
N GLU A 19 39.34 -1.95 -12.35
CA GLU A 19 39.69 -2.33 -10.95
C GLU A 19 39.67 -1.05 -10.07
N SER A 20 38.68 -0.91 -9.19
CA SER A 20 38.78 -1.19 -7.74
C SER A 20 39.33 -0.02 -6.91
N GLU A 21 38.45 0.79 -6.34
CA GLU A 21 38.77 1.61 -5.15
C GLU A 21 37.57 1.58 -4.20
N THR A 22 37.60 0.60 -3.30
CA THR A 22 36.98 0.68 -1.99
C THR A 22 37.82 1.60 -1.12
N GLU A 23 37.31 2.74 -0.66
CA GLU A 23 37.60 3.26 0.68
C GLU A 23 36.41 4.09 1.22
N LEU A 24 36.08 3.80 2.48
CA LEU A 24 35.02 4.41 3.28
C LEU A 24 35.37 5.86 3.65
N PRO A 25 34.34 6.70 3.86
CA PRO A 25 34.34 7.47 5.09
C PRO A 25 33.04 7.25 5.89
N ALA A 26 33.20 6.83 7.14
CA ALA A 26 32.12 6.91 8.13
C ALA A 26 31.95 8.36 8.60
N PRO A 27 30.71 8.87 8.72
CA PRO A 27 30.43 10.01 9.59
C PRO A 27 29.74 9.56 10.90
N PRO A 28 29.77 10.43 11.93
CA PRO A 28 29.84 10.02 13.33
C PRO A 28 28.49 9.74 13.99
N SER A 29 28.52 8.85 14.98
CA SER A 29 27.47 8.71 16.00
C SER A 29 27.39 9.97 16.85
N HIS A 30 26.30 10.72 16.74
CA HIS A 30 25.81 11.59 17.81
C HIS A 30 24.28 11.54 17.87
N SER A 31 23.78 11.05 19.00
CA SER A 31 22.40 11.17 19.44
C SER A 31 21.99 12.65 19.54
N SER A 32 20.89 13.04 18.88
CA SER A 32 19.81 13.86 19.46
C SER A 32 18.87 14.40 18.37
N SER A 33 17.60 14.01 18.48
CA SER A 33 16.38 14.75 18.14
C SER A 33 16.50 16.10 17.45
N LEU A 34 15.95 16.21 16.23
CA LEU A 34 15.10 17.30 15.71
C LEU A 34 14.25 16.70 14.56
N ARG A 35 13.02 16.27 14.83
CA ARG A 35 11.76 16.97 14.48
C ARG A 35 11.67 17.48 13.04
N SER A 36 10.80 16.83 12.29
CA SER A 36 9.91 17.39 11.27
C SER A 36 8.82 16.31 11.13
N ASP A 37 7.75 16.28 11.94
CA ASP A 37 6.72 17.31 12.08
C ASP A 37 6.35 17.96 10.75
N VAL A 38 6.05 17.14 9.74
CA VAL A 38 5.02 17.45 8.75
C VAL A 38 4.17 16.20 8.56
N ALA A 39 3.20 16.03 9.46
CA ALA A 39 1.94 15.40 9.12
C ALA A 39 1.20 16.33 8.15
N SER A 40 1.73 16.45 6.94
CA SER A 40 0.94 16.96 5.82
C SER A 40 -0.16 15.94 5.59
N LYS A 41 -1.39 16.44 5.43
CA LYS A 41 -2.48 15.68 4.82
C LYS A 41 -2.07 15.32 3.40
N ASP A 42 -1.22 14.31 3.24
CA ASP A 42 -0.96 13.75 1.94
C ASP A 42 -2.03 12.71 1.70
N ASN A 43 -2.96 13.06 0.81
CA ASN A 43 -3.88 12.10 0.22
C ASN A 43 -3.01 11.14 -0.60
N SER A 44 -2.41 10.14 0.05
CA SER A 44 -1.57 9.13 -0.59
C SER A 44 -2.31 7.80 -0.57
N GLN A 45 -2.59 7.26 -1.74
CA GLN A 45 -3.15 5.93 -1.91
C GLN A 45 -2.04 4.96 -2.31
N THR A 46 -2.15 3.71 -1.86
CA THR A 46 -1.22 2.64 -2.24
C THR A 46 -1.89 1.71 -3.23
N ALA A 47 -1.19 1.35 -4.31
CA ALA A 47 -1.59 0.24 -5.18
C ALA A 47 -0.54 -0.87 -5.15
N VAL A 48 -1.02 -2.09 -5.35
CA VAL A 48 -0.17 -3.25 -5.63
C VAL A 48 -0.34 -3.64 -7.08
N VAL A 49 0.77 -3.83 -7.74
CA VAL A 49 0.85 -4.16 -9.16
C VAL A 49 1.64 -5.44 -9.28
N SER A 50 1.09 -6.45 -9.92
CA SER A 50 1.88 -7.61 -10.35
C SER A 50 2.69 -7.25 -11.57
N ILE A 51 3.97 -7.57 -11.54
CA ILE A 51 4.91 -7.24 -12.60
C ILE A 51 5.55 -8.54 -13.08
N LYS A 52 5.31 -8.92 -14.33
CA LYS A 52 5.97 -10.06 -14.97
C LYS A 52 7.13 -9.58 -15.82
N GLY A 53 8.06 -10.49 -16.12
CA GLY A 53 9.27 -10.19 -16.88
C GLY A 53 10.42 -9.61 -16.05
N MET A 54 10.25 -9.43 -14.74
CA MET A 54 11.37 -9.09 -13.86
C MET A 54 12.27 -10.32 -13.65
N THR A 55 13.46 -10.30 -14.24
CA THR A 55 14.43 -11.42 -14.17
C THR A 55 15.68 -11.08 -13.37
N CYS A 56 15.87 -9.82 -12.97
CA CYS A 56 17.06 -9.37 -12.26
C CYS A 56 16.77 -8.20 -11.30
N HIS A 57 17.57 -8.07 -10.24
CA HIS A 57 17.53 -6.96 -9.30
C HIS A 57 17.77 -5.60 -9.96
N ALA A 58 18.53 -5.57 -11.06
CA ALA A 58 18.72 -4.35 -11.85
C ALA A 58 17.39 -3.84 -12.47
N CYS A 59 16.51 -4.74 -12.92
CA CYS A 59 15.20 -4.38 -13.45
C CYS A 59 14.31 -3.78 -12.36
N VAL A 60 14.38 -4.33 -11.14
CA VAL A 60 13.63 -3.84 -9.97
C VAL A 60 14.02 -2.43 -9.61
N ASN A 61 15.32 -2.16 -9.48
CA ASN A 61 15.81 -0.82 -9.16
C ASN A 61 15.41 0.18 -10.25
N ASN A 62 15.55 -0.20 -11.53
CA ASN A 62 15.17 0.66 -12.64
C ASN A 62 13.68 1.04 -12.61
N ILE A 63 12.79 0.08 -12.33
CA ILE A 63 11.34 0.35 -12.17
C ILE A 63 11.12 1.29 -10.97
N GLN A 64 11.72 0.98 -9.81
CA GLN A 64 11.54 1.78 -8.60
C GLN A 64 12.01 3.22 -8.78
N ASP A 65 13.20 3.42 -9.33
CA ASP A 65 13.80 4.74 -9.49
C ASP A 65 13.01 5.57 -10.51
N THR A 66 12.61 4.95 -11.63
CA THR A 66 11.84 5.68 -12.65
C THR A 66 10.43 6.00 -12.19
N VAL A 67 9.76 5.08 -11.48
CA VAL A 67 8.41 5.33 -10.95
C VAL A 67 8.47 6.36 -9.82
N ARG A 68 9.46 6.30 -8.91
CA ARG A 68 9.66 7.31 -7.85
C ARG A 68 10.02 8.69 -8.38
N ALA A 69 10.71 8.78 -9.52
CA ALA A 69 11.02 10.06 -10.15
C ALA A 69 9.79 10.78 -10.72
N ARG A 70 8.64 10.11 -10.85
CA ARG A 70 7.42 10.72 -11.39
C ARG A 70 6.73 11.61 -10.35
N PRO A 71 6.25 12.81 -10.75
CA PRO A 71 5.59 13.73 -9.83
C PRO A 71 4.30 13.12 -9.29
N GLY A 72 4.14 13.13 -7.96
CA GLY A 72 2.97 12.57 -7.29
C GLY A 72 3.10 11.09 -6.91
N ILE A 73 4.28 10.47 -7.10
CA ILE A 73 4.65 9.20 -6.46
C ILE A 73 5.47 9.51 -5.20
N HIS A 74 5.05 8.93 -4.07
CA HIS A 74 5.65 9.15 -2.76
C HIS A 74 6.50 7.96 -2.32
N SER A 75 6.12 6.76 -2.75
CA SER A 75 6.87 5.54 -2.47
C SER A 75 6.69 4.52 -3.60
N CYS A 76 7.72 3.70 -3.83
CA CYS A 76 7.65 2.57 -4.76
C CYS A 76 8.57 1.47 -4.26
N THR A 77 8.03 0.31 -3.95
CA THR A 77 8.78 -0.84 -3.46
C THR A 77 8.46 -2.02 -4.34
N VAL A 78 9.46 -2.59 -5.00
CA VAL A 78 9.27 -3.72 -5.91
C VAL A 78 9.98 -4.95 -5.32
N SER A 79 9.30 -6.08 -5.35
CA SER A 79 9.76 -7.36 -4.78
C SER A 79 9.82 -8.41 -5.89
N LEU A 80 11.03 -8.90 -6.18
CA LEU A 80 11.21 -10.03 -7.10
C LEU A 80 10.57 -11.31 -6.58
N GLU A 81 10.70 -11.57 -5.28
CA GLU A 81 10.17 -12.78 -4.64
C GLU A 81 8.65 -12.92 -4.84
N LYS A 82 7.93 -11.80 -4.73
CA LYS A 82 6.47 -11.75 -4.90
C LYS A 82 6.04 -11.43 -6.33
N ALA A 83 6.98 -11.09 -7.21
CA ALA A 83 6.72 -10.52 -8.54
C ALA A 83 5.71 -9.34 -8.49
N GLU A 84 5.87 -8.47 -7.48
CA GLU A 84 4.90 -7.42 -7.15
C GLU A 84 5.59 -6.09 -6.83
N GLY A 85 4.96 -4.98 -7.22
CA GLY A 85 5.32 -3.61 -6.89
C GLY A 85 4.24 -2.93 -6.05
N VAL A 86 4.62 -2.38 -4.91
CA VAL A 86 3.79 -1.56 -4.02
C VAL A 86 4.14 -0.11 -4.24
N VAL A 87 3.18 0.70 -4.71
CA VAL A 87 3.41 2.10 -5.07
C VAL A 87 2.46 2.99 -4.31
N GLY A 88 3.01 3.92 -3.53
CA GLY A 88 2.27 5.01 -2.88
C GLY A 88 2.26 6.24 -3.77
N PHE A 89 1.08 6.77 -4.06
CA PHE A 89 0.89 7.89 -4.98
C PHE A 89 -0.28 8.79 -4.55
N ASN A 90 -0.31 10.02 -5.05
CA ASN A 90 -1.45 10.91 -4.87
C ASN A 90 -2.59 10.51 -5.84
N PRO A 91 -3.79 10.12 -5.35
CA PRO A 91 -4.90 9.68 -6.19
C PRO A 91 -5.51 10.82 -7.02
N SER A 92 -5.10 12.07 -6.77
CA SER A 92 -5.48 13.23 -7.59
C SER A 92 -4.68 13.30 -8.91
N LEU A 93 -3.51 12.65 -8.97
CA LEU A 93 -2.61 12.67 -10.13
C LEU A 93 -2.47 11.28 -10.77
N TRP A 94 -2.44 10.24 -9.94
CA TRP A 94 -2.21 8.85 -10.32
C TRP A 94 -3.40 7.99 -9.94
N THR A 95 -3.60 6.91 -10.67
CA THR A 95 -4.53 5.83 -10.32
C THR A 95 -3.77 4.52 -10.38
N ALA A 96 -4.29 3.48 -9.71
CA ALA A 96 -3.65 2.16 -9.75
C ALA A 96 -3.44 1.68 -11.20
N ALA A 97 -4.43 1.90 -12.07
CA ALA A 97 -4.35 1.59 -13.50
C ALA A 97 -3.20 2.36 -14.19
N LYS A 98 -3.11 3.68 -13.98
CA LYS A 98 -2.02 4.50 -14.53
C LYS A 98 -0.64 4.08 -14.04
N VAL A 99 -0.53 3.60 -12.80
CA VAL A 99 0.73 3.07 -12.27
C VAL A 99 1.11 1.77 -12.98
N ALA A 100 0.15 0.88 -13.24
CA ALA A 100 0.41 -0.32 -14.02
C ALA A 100 0.80 0.01 -15.47
N GLU A 101 0.04 0.87 -16.15
CA GLU A 101 0.37 1.36 -17.51
C GLU A 101 1.77 1.95 -17.58
N ALA A 102 2.17 2.75 -16.58
CA ALA A 102 3.48 3.33 -16.50
C ALA A 102 4.63 2.31 -16.44
N ILE A 103 4.38 1.12 -15.87
CA ILE A 103 5.34 0.02 -15.77
C ILE A 103 5.31 -0.82 -17.06
N ASP A 104 4.12 -0.99 -17.65
CA ASP A 104 3.92 -1.64 -18.95
C ASP A 104 4.67 -0.93 -20.08
N ASP A 105 4.61 0.41 -20.11
CA ASP A 105 5.36 1.26 -21.04
C ASP A 105 6.89 1.07 -20.93
N MET A 106 7.40 0.57 -19.80
CA MET A 106 8.82 0.27 -19.60
C MET A 106 9.22 -1.11 -20.13
N GLY A 107 8.26 -1.87 -20.67
CA GLY A 107 8.46 -3.22 -21.20
C GLY A 107 8.21 -4.35 -20.21
N PHE A 108 7.53 -4.08 -19.09
CA PHE A 108 7.17 -5.09 -18.09
C PHE A 108 5.67 -5.25 -17.99
N GLU A 109 5.15 -6.45 -18.26
CA GLU A 109 3.72 -6.74 -18.13
C GLU A 109 3.23 -6.45 -16.71
N ALA A 110 2.45 -5.38 -16.55
CA ALA A 110 2.01 -4.89 -15.27
C ALA A 110 0.48 -4.96 -15.15
N THR A 111 -0.01 -5.54 -14.06
CA THR A 111 -1.46 -5.65 -13.81
C THR A 111 -1.78 -5.23 -12.40
N VAL A 112 -2.80 -4.39 -12.24
CA VAL A 112 -3.28 -3.97 -10.92
C VAL A 112 -3.85 -5.18 -10.18
N LYS A 113 -3.16 -5.59 -9.12
CA LYS A 113 -3.73 -6.43 -8.08
C LYS A 113 -4.33 -5.46 -7.07
N ASN A 114 -5.56 -5.08 -7.32
CA ASN A 114 -6.28 -4.08 -6.53
C ASN A 114 -5.95 -4.21 -5.04
N ALA A 115 -5.51 -3.11 -4.42
CA ALA A 115 -5.10 -3.09 -3.02
C ALA A 115 -6.32 -3.12 -2.10
N GLU A 116 -6.95 -4.28 -1.98
CA GLU A 116 -7.31 -4.79 -0.66
C GLU A 116 -6.06 -5.47 -0.08
N VAL A 117 -4.98 -4.70 0.09
CA VAL A 117 -3.82 -5.23 0.81
C VAL A 117 -4.25 -5.46 2.24
N GLY A 118 -4.33 -6.74 2.59
CA GLY A 118 -4.71 -7.23 3.90
C GLY A 118 -4.04 -6.44 5.02
N LYS A 119 -4.88 -5.98 5.94
CA LYS A 119 -4.84 -6.35 7.37
C LYS A 119 -3.53 -6.28 8.16
N ASP A 120 -2.49 -5.62 7.68
CA ASP A 120 -1.28 -5.36 8.47
C ASP A 120 -0.78 -3.92 8.23
N SER A 121 -1.62 -2.94 8.61
CA SER A 121 -1.11 -1.58 8.84
C SER A 121 -0.55 -1.49 10.25
N LEU A 122 0.76 -1.67 10.34
CA LEU A 122 1.59 -0.90 11.26
C LEU A 122 1.53 0.58 10.85
N GLN A 123 0.63 1.34 11.48
CA GLN A 123 0.72 2.75 11.90
C GLN A 123 -0.67 3.31 12.27
N PRO A 124 -0.80 4.28 13.20
CA PRO A 124 -0.15 4.44 14.49
C PRO A 124 -1.06 3.92 15.62
N SER A 125 -0.55 3.98 16.84
CA SER A 125 -1.13 3.52 18.11
C SER A 125 -2.51 4.12 18.45
N THR A 126 -3.57 3.56 17.89
CA THR A 126 -4.91 3.62 18.47
C THR A 126 -5.28 2.21 18.89
N ALA A 127 -5.72 2.02 20.15
CA ALA A 127 -6.15 0.71 20.61
C ALA A 127 -7.19 0.16 19.61
N ARG A 128 -7.01 -1.07 19.14
CA ARG A 128 -7.97 -1.72 18.26
C ARG A 128 -8.49 -2.95 18.97
N ARG A 129 -9.79 -3.00 19.15
CA ARG A 129 -10.48 -4.15 19.72
C ARG A 129 -11.11 -4.96 18.61
N LYS A 130 -11.02 -6.28 18.75
CA LYS A 130 -11.63 -7.27 17.88
C LYS A 130 -12.76 -7.95 18.65
N ALA A 131 -14.00 -7.69 18.26
CA ALA A 131 -15.17 -8.43 18.75
C ALA A 131 -15.60 -9.50 17.73
N VAL A 132 -15.96 -10.67 18.24
CA VAL A 132 -16.64 -11.72 17.49
C VAL A 132 -18.06 -11.79 18.03
N ILE A 133 -19.03 -11.57 17.15
CA ILE A 133 -20.45 -11.46 17.48
C ILE A 133 -21.20 -12.56 16.72
N SER A 134 -22.02 -13.34 17.40
CA SER A 134 -22.99 -14.24 16.78
C SER A 134 -24.12 -13.41 16.21
N ILE A 135 -24.48 -13.65 14.94
CA ILE A 135 -25.57 -12.94 14.26
C ILE A 135 -26.56 -13.98 13.75
N LYS A 136 -27.73 -14.05 14.37
CA LYS A 136 -28.82 -14.93 13.94
C LYS A 136 -29.84 -14.18 13.10
N GLY A 137 -30.55 -14.93 12.25
CA GLY A 137 -31.54 -14.38 11.32
C GLY A 137 -30.95 -13.94 9.98
N MET A 138 -29.65 -14.17 9.73
CA MET A 138 -29.08 -14.03 8.39
C MET A 138 -29.51 -15.20 7.52
N VAL A 139 -30.32 -14.93 6.48
CA VAL A 139 -30.82 -15.98 5.57
C VAL A 139 -30.14 -15.92 4.20
N CYS A 140 -29.55 -14.78 3.83
CA CYS A 140 -28.95 -14.61 2.52
C CYS A 140 -27.67 -13.77 2.55
N HIS A 141 -26.85 -13.92 1.50
CA HIS A 141 -25.64 -13.10 1.30
C HIS A 141 -25.92 -11.60 1.19
N ALA A 142 -27.13 -11.18 0.80
CA ALA A 142 -27.49 -9.77 0.80
C ALA A 142 -27.57 -9.20 2.23
N CYS A 143 -28.02 -9.98 3.22
CA CYS A 143 -27.99 -9.57 4.63
C CYS A 143 -26.54 -9.37 5.12
N VAL A 144 -25.64 -10.29 4.75
CA VAL A 144 -24.22 -10.23 5.09
C VAL A 144 -23.59 -8.93 4.58
N ASN A 145 -23.78 -8.63 3.28
CA ASN A 145 -23.26 -7.40 2.69
C ASN A 145 -23.86 -6.15 3.34
N ASN A 146 -25.17 -6.13 3.58
CA ASN A 146 -25.84 -5.00 4.20
C ASN A 146 -25.29 -4.69 5.60
N ILE A 147 -25.06 -5.72 6.41
CA ILE A 147 -24.45 -5.58 7.76
C ILE A 147 -23.01 -5.06 7.61
N GLN A 148 -22.20 -5.68 6.74
CA GLN A 148 -20.81 -5.27 6.54
C GLN A 148 -20.71 -3.81 6.07
N ASP A 149 -21.49 -3.42 5.06
CA ASP A 149 -21.45 -2.09 4.47
C ASP A 149 -21.92 -1.03 5.46
N THR A 150 -23.01 -1.29 6.18
CA THR A 150 -23.58 -0.29 7.09
C THR A 150 -22.77 -0.16 8.37
N VAL A 151 -22.29 -1.27 8.95
CA VAL A 151 -21.46 -1.20 10.17
C VAL A 151 -20.07 -0.66 9.86
N SER A 152 -19.49 -0.95 8.68
CA SER A 152 -18.18 -0.40 8.29
C SER A 152 -18.20 1.13 8.10
N GLN A 153 -19.36 1.73 7.85
CA GLN A 153 -19.51 3.19 7.75
C GLN A 153 -19.64 3.89 9.11
N ARG A 154 -19.77 3.14 10.22
CA ARG A 154 -19.93 3.74 11.55
C ARG A 154 -18.61 4.35 12.05
N PRO A 155 -18.65 5.51 12.72
CA PRO A 155 -17.46 6.14 13.24
C PRO A 155 -16.79 5.24 14.30
N GLY A 156 -15.48 5.02 14.16
CA GLY A 156 -14.71 4.15 15.04
C GLY A 156 -14.60 2.70 14.57
N VAL A 157 -15.33 2.29 13.53
CA VAL A 157 -15.17 0.97 12.91
C VAL A 157 -14.03 1.00 11.89
N HIS A 158 -13.12 0.03 12.01
CA HIS A 158 -11.99 -0.13 11.09
C HIS A 158 -12.21 -1.24 10.06
N SER A 159 -12.84 -2.34 10.45
CA SER A 159 -13.08 -3.48 9.54
C SER A 159 -14.22 -4.36 10.05
N VAL A 160 -15.06 -4.81 9.13
CA VAL A 160 -16.16 -5.74 9.42
C VAL A 160 -16.13 -6.88 8.41
N VAL A 161 -16.18 -8.10 8.92
CA VAL A 161 -16.27 -9.33 8.09
C VAL A 161 -17.35 -10.21 8.68
N VAL A 162 -18.36 -10.57 7.91
CA VAL A 162 -19.48 -11.40 8.36
C VAL A 162 -19.48 -12.71 7.58
N SER A 163 -19.73 -13.81 8.28
CA SER A 163 -19.77 -15.16 7.73
C SER A 163 -21.14 -15.76 7.95
N LEU A 164 -21.86 -16.03 6.84
CA LEU A 164 -23.13 -16.75 6.88
C LEU A 164 -22.95 -18.19 7.36
N GLU A 165 -21.86 -18.85 6.96
CA GLU A 165 -21.58 -20.24 7.29
C GLU A 165 -21.37 -20.45 8.81
N LYS A 166 -20.73 -19.49 9.46
CA LYS A 166 -20.47 -19.53 10.89
C LYS A 166 -21.54 -18.82 11.72
N GLU A 167 -22.47 -18.11 11.08
CA GLU A 167 -23.43 -17.23 11.75
C GLU A 167 -22.73 -16.22 12.69
N GLU A 168 -21.59 -15.70 12.25
CA GLU A 168 -20.67 -14.88 13.05
C GLU A 168 -20.16 -13.67 12.26
N GLY A 169 -20.02 -12.54 12.93
CA GLY A 169 -19.35 -11.34 12.44
C GLY A 169 -18.12 -11.01 13.27
N VAL A 170 -17.03 -10.65 12.60
CA VAL A 170 -15.78 -10.16 13.20
C VAL A 170 -15.69 -8.67 12.93
N PHE A 171 -15.62 -7.90 14.01
CA PHE A 171 -15.62 -6.45 13.99
C PHE A 171 -14.33 -5.94 14.62
N ILE A 172 -13.61 -5.08 13.90
CA ILE A 172 -12.42 -4.39 14.38
C ILE A 172 -12.77 -2.92 14.52
N PHE A 173 -12.66 -2.38 15.72
CA PHE A 173 -13.04 -1.00 16.04
C PHE A 173 -12.13 -0.40 17.12
N ASP A 174 -12.21 0.91 17.30
CA ASP A 174 -11.53 1.63 18.38
C ASP A 174 -12.38 1.59 19.66
N PRO A 175 -11.91 0.94 20.75
CA PRO A 175 -12.64 0.87 22.02
C PRO A 175 -12.77 2.22 22.73
N SER A 176 -12.06 3.26 22.27
CA SER A 176 -12.19 4.64 22.76
C SER A 176 -13.41 5.35 22.18
N VAL A 177 -13.95 4.86 21.06
CA VAL A 177 -15.07 5.46 20.32
C VAL A 177 -16.32 4.58 20.36
N LEU A 178 -16.15 3.25 20.26
CA LEU A 178 -17.22 2.26 20.26
C LEU A 178 -16.98 1.22 21.36
N SER A 179 -18.02 0.88 22.12
CA SER A 179 -17.97 -0.29 23.02
C SER A 179 -18.45 -1.57 22.33
N ASP A 180 -18.10 -2.73 22.89
CA ASP A 180 -18.58 -4.02 22.41
C ASP A 180 -20.12 -4.07 22.33
N ASP A 181 -20.82 -3.57 23.35
CA ASP A 181 -22.29 -3.46 23.35
C ASP A 181 -22.82 -2.58 22.20
N GLN A 182 -22.18 -1.44 21.92
CA GLN A 182 -22.61 -0.57 20.81
C GLN A 182 -22.45 -1.23 19.43
N VAL A 183 -21.48 -2.13 19.27
CA VAL A 183 -21.31 -2.90 18.04
C VAL A 183 -22.38 -4.00 17.93
N VAL A 184 -22.76 -4.62 19.05
CA VAL A 184 -23.88 -5.57 19.11
C VAL A 184 -25.20 -4.86 18.80
N ASP A 185 -25.47 -3.74 19.47
CA ASP A 185 -26.67 -2.91 19.27
C ASP A 185 -26.78 -2.45 17.81
N ALA A 186 -25.65 -2.11 17.16
CA ALA A 186 -25.65 -1.72 15.75
C ALA A 186 -26.18 -2.80 14.81
N VAL A 187 -25.98 -4.07 15.15
CA VAL A 187 -26.48 -5.21 14.38
C VAL A 187 -27.91 -5.56 14.80
N ASP A 188 -28.25 -5.41 16.09
CA ASP A 188 -29.61 -5.60 16.61
C ASP A 188 -30.60 -4.58 16.05
N ASP A 189 -30.20 -3.31 15.95
CA ASP A 189 -30.95 -2.21 15.33
C ASP A 189 -31.28 -2.46 13.85
N MET A 190 -30.53 -3.33 13.17
CA MET A 190 -30.80 -3.76 11.79
C MET A 190 -31.85 -4.87 11.70
N GLY A 191 -32.33 -5.38 12.83
CA GLY A 191 -33.29 -6.48 12.93
C GLY A 191 -32.66 -7.87 12.97
N PHE A 192 -31.39 -8.00 13.34
CA PHE A 192 -30.70 -9.28 13.50
C PHE A 192 -30.36 -9.54 14.96
N GLU A 193 -30.60 -10.75 15.45
CA GLU A 193 -30.22 -11.08 16.84
C GLU A 193 -28.70 -11.17 16.97
N ALA A 194 -28.10 -10.20 17.67
CA ALA A 194 -26.66 -10.10 17.85
C ALA A 194 -26.23 -10.45 19.30
N LYS A 195 -25.15 -11.23 19.45
CA LYS A 195 -24.56 -11.55 20.78
C LYS A 195 -23.05 -11.59 20.74
N LEU A 196 -22.39 -10.91 21.68
CA LEU A 196 -20.94 -10.99 21.83
C LEU A 196 -20.50 -12.41 22.23
N ILE A 197 -19.64 -13.03 21.43
CA ILE A 197 -19.02 -14.33 21.72
C ILE A 197 -17.65 -14.13 22.37
N LYS A 198 -16.81 -13.28 21.77
CA LYS A 198 -15.44 -13.01 22.23
C LYS A 198 -15.06 -11.57 21.96
N SER A 199 -14.25 -10.99 22.83
CA SER A 199 -13.65 -9.67 22.64
C SER A 199 -12.19 -9.74 23.01
N GLU A 200 -11.32 -9.35 22.07
CA GLU A 200 -9.87 -9.40 22.21
C GLU A 200 -9.31 -8.00 21.89
N GLY A 201 -8.48 -7.43 22.77
CA GLY A 201 -7.89 -6.10 22.59
C GLY A 201 -6.88 -5.76 23.68
#